data_AF-A0A931KGU6-F1
#
_entry.id   AF-A0A931KGU6-F1
#
_cell.length_a   1.000
_cell.length_b   1.000
_cell.length_c   1.000
_cell.angle_alpha   90.00
_cell.angle_beta   90.00
_cell.angle_gamma   90.00
#
_symmetry.space_group_name_H-M   'P 1'
#
loop_
_entity.id
_entity.type
_entity.pdbx_description
1 polymer ?
#
loop_
_entity_poly.entity_id
_entity_poly.type
_entity_poly.pdbx_seq_one_letter_code
_entity_poly.pdbx_strand_id
1 'polypeptide(L)'
;MTADEITTPTNENPPSAPDSYAAAVAPAWAYVLPFAVFLVGTNLEGQAENDDGTMIGERYAVIYCVKILAVLATMFVSRKAWRDLKPLPGLGTVLLSVAIGAFVTVFWIGLDGLYPPLPESLGKRSAFDPTQLEPATKWLFLIFRTLGLVAIVPVIEELFMRDFILRYVTDPDWQKIAPWAFNPTAAVVSLGLFVAGHPEWFPALLCGILWLWLLRKSKSVSALVISHAVANLGLGVYSVATGDWRFL
;
A
#
# COMPACT_ATOMS: atom_id res chain seq x y z
N MET A 1 39.69 28.11 -34.13
CA MET A 1 38.24 27.87 -33.95
C MET A 1 37.90 26.60 -34.71
N THR A 2 38.02 25.46 -34.05
CA THR A 2 37.54 24.17 -34.53
C THR A 2 36.23 23.91 -33.79
N ALA A 3 35.16 23.68 -34.53
CA ALA A 3 33.83 23.49 -33.99
C ALA A 3 33.79 22.14 -33.24
N ASP A 4 33.43 22.20 -31.95
CA ASP A 4 33.15 21.01 -31.15
C ASP A 4 31.86 20.37 -31.65
N GLU A 5 31.98 19.12 -32.04
CA GLU A 5 30.90 18.21 -32.42
C GLU A 5 30.09 17.86 -31.17
N ILE A 6 28.91 18.47 -31.04
CA ILE A 6 27.94 18.15 -29.99
C ILE A 6 27.40 16.75 -30.29
N THR A 7 27.93 15.76 -29.59
CA THR A 7 27.37 14.40 -29.56
C THR A 7 26.02 14.43 -28.85
N THR A 8 24.94 14.29 -29.63
CA THR A 8 23.60 14.03 -29.10
C THR A 8 23.60 12.73 -28.29
N PRO A 9 23.04 12.72 -27.08
CA PRO A 9 22.93 11.50 -26.29
C PRO A 9 22.00 10.52 -27.03
N THR A 10 22.51 9.34 -27.33
CA THR A 10 21.73 8.24 -27.87
C THR A 10 20.59 7.93 -26.91
N ASN A 11 19.37 8.01 -27.43
CA ASN A 11 18.16 7.61 -26.74
C ASN A 11 18.20 6.09 -26.56
N GLU A 12 18.92 5.63 -25.54
CA GLU A 12 18.92 4.23 -25.15
C GLU A 12 17.49 3.90 -24.69
N ASN A 13 16.79 3.12 -25.49
CA ASN A 13 15.50 2.57 -25.09
C ASN A 13 15.66 1.92 -23.71
N PRO A 14 14.74 2.16 -22.77
CA PRO A 14 14.79 1.48 -21.49
C PRO A 14 14.83 -0.04 -21.72
N PRO A 15 15.58 -0.79 -20.90
CA PRO A 15 15.78 -2.22 -21.11
C PRO A 15 14.44 -2.92 -21.24
N SER A 16 14.24 -3.58 -22.38
CA SER A 16 13.04 -4.37 -22.66
C SER A 16 12.93 -5.50 -21.64
N ALA A 17 11.73 -5.71 -21.10
CA ALA A 17 11.51 -6.76 -20.13
C ALA A 17 11.76 -8.15 -20.76
N PRO A 18 12.21 -9.15 -19.99
CA PRO A 18 12.40 -10.51 -20.50
C PRO A 18 11.12 -11.09 -21.09
N ASP A 19 11.24 -12.03 -22.04
CA ASP A 19 10.14 -12.65 -22.81
C ASP A 19 8.98 -13.21 -21.97
N SER A 20 9.18 -13.38 -20.65
CA SER A 20 8.15 -13.74 -19.68
C SER A 20 6.95 -12.78 -19.59
N TYR A 21 7.07 -11.57 -20.13
CA TYR A 21 5.99 -10.57 -20.17
C TYR A 21 5.11 -10.64 -21.43
N ALA A 22 5.43 -11.51 -22.41
CA ALA A 22 4.64 -11.71 -23.63
C ALA A 22 3.36 -12.56 -23.43
N ALA A 23 2.93 -12.80 -22.18
CA ALA A 23 1.72 -13.56 -21.88
C ALA A 23 0.47 -12.68 -21.94
N ALA A 24 -0.70 -13.32 -22.16
CA ALA A 24 -2.01 -12.68 -22.25
C ALA A 24 -2.17 -11.50 -21.29
N VAL A 25 -2.51 -10.34 -21.86
CA VAL A 25 -2.59 -9.06 -21.16
C VAL A 25 -3.56 -9.19 -19.99
N ALA A 26 -3.04 -9.18 -18.75
CA ALA A 26 -3.90 -9.18 -17.58
C ALA A 26 -4.64 -7.83 -17.54
N PRO A 27 -5.97 -7.85 -17.36
CA PRO A 27 -6.74 -6.63 -17.47
C PRO A 27 -6.50 -5.72 -16.27
N ALA A 28 -6.38 -4.41 -16.51
CA ALA A 28 -6.12 -3.41 -15.47
C ALA A 28 -7.12 -3.47 -14.30
N TRP A 29 -8.38 -3.82 -14.56
CA TRP A 29 -9.39 -3.95 -13.52
C TRP A 29 -9.00 -4.96 -12.43
N ALA A 30 -8.18 -5.97 -12.73
CA ALA A 30 -7.75 -6.97 -11.75
C ALA A 30 -6.84 -6.38 -10.66
N TYR A 31 -6.20 -5.24 -10.92
CA TYR A 31 -5.36 -4.49 -9.98
C TYR A 31 -6.13 -3.36 -9.30
N VAL A 32 -7.06 -2.73 -10.04
CA VAL A 32 -7.87 -1.62 -9.54
C VAL A 32 -8.99 -2.09 -8.61
N LEU A 33 -9.68 -3.18 -8.96
CA LEU A 33 -10.94 -3.58 -8.31
C LEU A 33 -10.78 -3.83 -6.80
N PRO A 34 -9.82 -4.64 -6.30
CA PRO A 34 -9.73 -4.89 -4.86
C PRO A 34 -9.35 -3.65 -4.06
N PHE A 35 -8.47 -2.81 -4.61
CA PHE A 35 -8.11 -1.55 -3.97
C PHE A 35 -9.28 -0.56 -3.97
N ALA A 36 -10.04 -0.45 -5.06
CA ALA A 36 -11.24 0.38 -5.13
C ALA A 36 -12.32 -0.08 -4.14
N VAL A 37 -12.57 -1.39 -4.02
CA VAL A 37 -13.50 -1.93 -3.02
C VAL A 37 -13.03 -1.64 -1.59
N PHE A 38 -11.72 -1.73 -1.34
CA PHE A 38 -11.14 -1.33 -0.05
C PHE A 38 -11.37 0.16 0.23
N LEU A 39 -11.13 1.06 -0.73
CA LEU A 39 -11.35 2.51 -0.57
C LEU A 39 -12.82 2.84 -0.30
N VAL A 40 -13.75 2.23 -1.04
CA VAL A 40 -15.19 2.40 -0.82
C VAL A 40 -15.57 1.94 0.58
N GLY A 41 -15.11 0.77 1.01
CA GLY A 41 -15.39 0.27 2.36
C GLY A 41 -14.79 1.18 3.45
N THR A 42 -13.58 1.70 3.26
CA THR A 42 -12.95 2.66 4.19
C THR A 42 -13.75 3.97 4.27
N ASN A 43 -14.32 4.45 3.16
CA ASN A 43 -15.22 5.59 3.20
C ASN A 43 -16.52 5.29 3.97
N LEU A 44 -17.10 4.09 3.81
CA LEU A 44 -18.30 3.67 4.54
C LEU A 44 -18.04 3.52 6.04
N GLU A 45 -16.84 3.10 6.45
CA GLU A 45 -16.42 3.06 7.86
C GLU A 45 -16.47 4.43 8.52
N GLY A 46 -16.03 5.47 7.80
CA GLY A 46 -16.11 6.86 8.27
C GLY A 46 -17.55 7.36 8.47
N GLN A 47 -18.55 6.66 7.94
CA GLN A 47 -19.98 6.97 8.13
C GLN A 47 -20.59 6.20 9.31
N ALA A 48 -19.80 5.45 10.07
CA ALA A 48 -20.25 4.78 11.30
C ALA A 48 -20.15 5.72 12.52
N GLU A 49 -20.51 7.00 12.36
CA GLU A 49 -20.54 8.00 13.42
C GLU A 49 -22.00 8.36 13.77
N ASN A 50 -22.25 8.71 15.04
CA ASN A 50 -23.48 9.36 15.50
C ASN A 50 -23.49 10.83 15.06
N ASP A 51 -24.63 11.52 15.24
CA ASP A 51 -24.78 12.96 14.91
C ASP A 51 -23.80 13.86 15.69
N ASP A 52 -23.28 13.39 16.83
CA ASP A 52 -22.27 14.07 17.65
C ASP A 52 -20.81 13.73 17.26
N GLY A 53 -20.61 12.92 16.22
CA GLY A 53 -19.30 12.49 15.73
C GLY A 53 -18.69 11.31 16.48
N THR A 54 -19.39 10.71 17.46
CA THR A 54 -18.92 9.51 18.17
C THR A 54 -19.11 8.25 17.34
N MET A 55 -18.15 7.32 17.37
CA MET A 55 -18.23 6.08 16.58
C MET A 55 -19.28 5.11 17.13
N ILE A 56 -20.10 4.56 16.24
CA ILE A 56 -21.02 3.46 16.53
C ILE A 56 -20.26 2.14 16.37
N GLY A 57 -19.72 1.63 17.47
CA GLY A 57 -18.75 0.53 17.43
C GLY A 57 -19.22 -0.74 16.72
N GLU A 58 -20.44 -1.21 16.99
CA GLU A 58 -20.98 -2.40 16.32
C GLU A 58 -21.12 -2.19 14.81
N ARG A 59 -21.60 -1.01 14.40
CA ARG A 59 -21.76 -0.65 12.99
C ARG A 59 -20.41 -0.59 12.29
N TYR A 60 -19.43 0.06 12.92
CA TYR A 60 -18.05 0.13 12.42
C TYR A 60 -17.47 -1.28 12.23
N ALA A 61 -17.60 -2.15 13.25
CA ALA A 61 -17.09 -3.52 13.21
C ALA A 61 -17.74 -4.36 12.09
N VAL A 62 -19.06 -4.25 11.92
CA VAL A 62 -19.79 -4.95 10.84
C VAL A 62 -19.35 -4.46 9.47
N ILE A 63 -19.29 -3.13 9.25
CA ILE A 63 -18.84 -2.56 7.98
C ILE A 63 -17.42 -3.02 7.67
N TYR A 64 -16.53 -3.00 8.65
CA TYR A 64 -15.14 -3.45 8.47
C TYR A 64 -15.05 -4.93 8.08
N CYS A 65 -15.75 -5.82 8.79
CA CYS A 65 -15.78 -7.25 8.46
C CYS A 65 -16.33 -7.50 7.05
N VAL A 66 -17.43 -6.83 6.67
CA VAL A 66 -18.01 -6.92 5.32
C VAL A 66 -17.03 -6.40 4.27
N LYS A 67 -16.36 -5.27 4.52
CA LYS A 67 -15.31 -4.73 3.64
C LYS A 67 -14.24 -5.77 3.38
N ILE A 68 -13.69 -6.39 4.43
CA ILE A 68 -12.62 -7.39 4.29
C ILE A 68 -13.08 -8.61 3.50
N LEU A 69 -14.30 -9.11 3.73
CA LEU A 69 -14.86 -10.22 2.95
C LEU A 69 -15.05 -9.84 1.48
N ALA A 70 -15.55 -8.64 1.19
CA ALA A 70 -15.71 -8.13 -0.18
C ALA A 70 -14.36 -7.99 -0.89
N VAL A 71 -13.35 -7.44 -0.21
CA VAL A 71 -11.98 -7.36 -0.74
C VAL A 71 -11.45 -8.76 -1.04
N LEU A 72 -11.53 -9.71 -0.09
CA LEU A 72 -11.10 -11.10 -0.31
C LEU A 72 -11.79 -11.75 -1.52
N ALA A 73 -13.08 -11.52 -1.71
CA ALA A 73 -13.81 -12.01 -2.87
C ALA A 73 -13.23 -11.44 -4.18
N THR A 74 -12.99 -10.13 -4.24
CA THR A 74 -12.36 -9.50 -5.42
C THR A 74 -10.92 -9.96 -5.63
N MET A 75 -10.14 -10.15 -4.56
CA MET A 75 -8.79 -10.70 -4.64
C MET A 75 -8.82 -12.10 -5.25
N PHE A 76 -9.76 -12.95 -4.85
CA PHE A 76 -9.89 -14.30 -5.40
C PHE A 76 -10.20 -14.29 -6.91
N VAL A 77 -11.07 -13.38 -7.36
CA VAL A 77 -11.38 -13.19 -8.79
C VAL A 77 -10.14 -12.69 -9.55
N SER A 78 -9.40 -11.75 -8.98
CA SER A 78 -8.22 -11.13 -9.61
C SER A 78 -6.92 -11.94 -9.55
N ARG A 79 -6.81 -12.93 -8.65
CA ARG A 79 -5.54 -13.62 -8.29
C ARG A 79 -4.69 -14.14 -9.46
N LYS A 80 -5.29 -14.46 -10.61
CA LYS A 80 -4.57 -14.97 -11.79
C LYS A 80 -3.73 -13.89 -12.49
N ALA A 81 -4.06 -12.61 -12.29
CA ALA A 81 -3.36 -11.48 -12.87
C ALA A 81 -2.01 -11.21 -12.19
N TRP A 82 -1.89 -11.50 -10.89
CA TRP A 82 -0.78 -11.03 -10.04
C TRP A 82 0.46 -11.91 -10.12
N ARG A 83 1.01 -12.01 -11.32
CA ARG A 83 2.18 -12.84 -11.62
C ARG A 83 3.45 -12.29 -10.97
N ASP A 84 3.54 -10.98 -10.81
CA ASP A 84 4.70 -10.27 -10.24
C ASP A 84 4.88 -10.48 -8.72
N LEU A 85 3.94 -11.17 -8.05
CA LEU A 85 4.16 -11.72 -6.71
C LEU A 85 5.12 -12.94 -6.72
N LYS A 86 5.46 -13.45 -7.91
CA LYS A 86 6.40 -14.55 -8.09
C LYS A 86 7.52 -14.15 -9.06
N PRO A 87 8.74 -14.68 -8.88
CA PRO A 87 9.17 -15.57 -7.80
C PRO A 87 9.24 -14.84 -6.44
N LEU A 88 9.25 -15.62 -5.36
CA LEU A 88 9.49 -15.07 -4.04
C LEU A 88 10.95 -14.57 -3.93
N PRO A 89 11.18 -13.47 -3.19
CA PRO A 89 12.53 -12.94 -2.99
C PRO A 89 13.41 -13.94 -2.22
N GLY A 90 14.71 -13.94 -2.51
CA GLY A 90 15.69 -14.73 -1.75
C GLY A 90 15.85 -14.21 -0.32
N LEU A 91 16.44 -15.03 0.56
CA LEU A 91 16.56 -14.75 2.01
C LEU A 91 17.15 -13.37 2.32
N GLY A 92 18.22 -12.95 1.62
CA GLY A 92 18.82 -11.63 1.83
C GLY A 92 17.86 -10.47 1.56
N THR A 93 17.05 -10.58 0.50
CA THR A 93 16.01 -9.59 0.17
C THR A 93 14.85 -9.63 1.16
N VAL A 94 14.48 -10.81 1.65
CA VAL A 94 13.48 -10.95 2.73
C VAL A 94 13.96 -10.24 4.00
N LEU A 95 15.20 -10.49 4.44
CA LEU A 95 15.79 -9.84 5.62
C LEU A 95 15.85 -8.31 5.46
N LEU A 96 16.24 -7.82 4.27
CA LEU A 96 16.20 -6.39 3.98
C LEU A 96 14.78 -5.83 4.05
N SER A 97 13.78 -6.54 3.50
CA SER A 97 12.38 -6.10 3.51
C SER A 97 11.82 -6.01 4.93
N VAL A 98 12.14 -7.01 5.78
CA VAL A 98 11.79 -7.02 7.20
C VAL A 98 12.44 -5.85 7.93
N ALA A 99 13.74 -5.61 7.72
CA ALA A 99 14.46 -4.50 8.35
C ALA A 99 13.88 -3.14 7.94
N ILE A 100 13.57 -2.95 6.66
CA ILE A 100 12.92 -1.74 6.15
C ILE A 100 11.52 -1.58 6.73
N GLY A 101 10.73 -2.65 6.82
CA GLY A 101 9.40 -2.61 7.41
C GLY A 101 9.42 -2.22 8.90
N ALA A 102 10.31 -2.82 9.67
CA ALA A 102 10.51 -2.47 11.08
C ALA A 102 10.98 -1.03 11.25
N PHE A 103 11.89 -0.55 10.38
CA PHE A 103 12.32 0.84 10.38
C PHE A 103 11.16 1.80 10.08
N VAL A 104 10.28 1.44 9.13
CA VAL A 104 9.05 2.17 8.83
C VAL A 104 8.14 2.26 10.05
N THR A 105 7.89 1.17 10.77
CA THR A 105 7.13 1.22 12.03
C THR A 105 7.72 2.22 13.01
N VAL A 106 9.04 2.17 13.22
CA VAL A 106 9.71 3.02 14.22
C VAL A 106 9.56 4.50 13.87
N PHE A 107 9.86 4.92 12.64
CA PHE A 107 9.73 6.33 12.30
C PHE A 107 8.26 6.75 12.18
N TRP A 108 7.35 5.86 11.79
CA TRP A 108 5.94 6.20 11.65
C TRP A 108 5.33 6.58 13.00
N ILE A 109 5.65 5.81 14.04
CA ILE A 109 5.26 6.11 15.42
C ILE A 109 6.06 7.31 15.94
N GLY A 110 7.38 7.30 15.75
CA GLY A 110 8.28 8.31 16.32
C GLY A 110 8.09 9.72 15.75
N LEU A 111 7.51 9.86 14.56
CA LEU A 111 7.18 11.15 13.95
C LEU A 111 5.78 11.64 14.32
N ASP A 112 4.94 10.84 14.99
CA ASP A 112 3.61 11.29 15.40
C ASP A 112 3.71 12.58 16.24
N GLY A 113 2.94 13.61 15.86
CA GLY A 113 2.98 14.93 16.49
C GLY A 113 4.21 15.80 16.19
N LEU A 114 5.18 15.34 15.37
CA LEU A 114 6.40 16.10 15.04
C LEU A 114 6.31 16.84 13.68
N TYR A 115 5.17 16.81 13.01
CA TYR A 115 4.93 17.51 11.75
C TYR A 115 3.52 18.13 11.74
N PRO A 116 3.26 19.17 10.92
CA PRO A 116 1.95 19.81 10.86
C PRO A 116 0.85 18.83 10.40
N PRO A 117 -0.27 18.74 11.12
CA PRO A 117 -1.39 17.90 10.72
C PRO A 117 -2.06 18.48 9.47
N LEU A 118 -2.71 17.61 8.69
CA LEU A 118 -3.60 18.06 7.63
C LEU A 118 -4.87 18.66 8.24
N PRO A 119 -5.52 19.62 7.55
CA PRO A 119 -6.89 20.02 7.88
C PRO A 119 -7.81 18.79 7.90
N GLU A 120 -8.75 18.72 8.85
CA GLU A 120 -9.66 17.57 8.98
C GLU A 120 -10.43 17.27 7.69
N SER A 121 -10.76 18.31 6.91
CA SER A 121 -11.40 18.20 5.60
C SER A 121 -10.59 17.43 4.55
N LEU A 122 -9.27 17.33 4.74
CA LEU A 122 -8.34 16.67 3.83
C LEU A 122 -7.86 15.30 4.35
N GLY A 123 -8.21 14.95 5.59
CA GLY A 123 -7.85 13.66 6.15
C GLY A 123 -8.16 13.57 7.64
N LYS A 124 -9.24 12.87 8.00
CA LYS A 124 -9.52 12.39 9.35
C LYS A 124 -9.41 10.87 9.34
N ARG A 125 -8.51 10.30 10.14
CA ARG A 125 -8.45 8.85 10.35
C ARG A 125 -9.53 8.45 11.35
N SER A 126 -10.40 7.53 10.96
CA SER A 126 -11.34 6.91 11.90
C SER A 126 -10.57 5.94 12.81
N ALA A 127 -10.18 6.41 14.00
CA ALA A 127 -9.67 5.56 15.06
C ALA A 127 -10.86 4.97 15.83
N PHE A 128 -10.95 3.65 15.91
CA PHE A 128 -12.00 2.95 16.64
C PHE A 128 -11.39 2.20 17.82
N ASP A 129 -11.87 2.47 19.04
CA ASP A 129 -11.46 1.75 20.24
C ASP A 129 -12.29 0.45 20.37
N PRO A 130 -11.67 -0.74 20.15
CA PRO A 130 -12.36 -2.02 20.21
C PRO A 130 -12.76 -2.42 21.62
N THR A 131 -12.35 -1.69 22.68
CA THR A 131 -12.83 -1.93 24.06
C THR A 131 -14.30 -1.56 24.24
N GLN A 132 -14.89 -0.80 23.31
CA GLN A 132 -16.30 -0.47 23.27
C GLN A 132 -17.19 -1.65 22.82
N LEU A 133 -16.60 -2.75 22.34
CA LEU A 133 -17.31 -3.94 21.89
C LEU A 133 -17.40 -5.00 22.99
N GLU A 134 -18.49 -5.76 22.96
CA GLU A 134 -18.62 -6.99 23.75
C GLU A 134 -17.48 -7.98 23.46
N PRO A 135 -17.03 -8.80 24.44
CA PRO A 135 -15.79 -9.57 24.34
C PRO A 135 -15.67 -10.44 23.09
N ALA A 136 -16.74 -11.14 22.69
CA ALA A 136 -16.73 -12.00 21.50
C ALA A 136 -16.58 -11.18 20.21
N THR A 137 -17.36 -10.10 20.07
CA THR A 137 -17.33 -9.20 18.92
C THR A 137 -16.01 -8.47 18.82
N LYS A 138 -15.44 -8.06 19.96
CA LYS A 138 -14.10 -7.45 20.05
C LYS A 138 -13.03 -8.35 19.44
N TRP A 139 -12.95 -9.61 19.87
CA TRP A 139 -11.93 -10.53 19.37
C TRP A 139 -12.13 -10.86 17.88
N LEU A 140 -13.38 -11.04 17.45
CA LEU A 140 -13.69 -11.22 16.04
C LEU A 140 -13.23 -10.02 15.20
N PHE A 141 -13.59 -8.81 15.64
CA PHE A 141 -13.17 -7.57 15.00
C PHE A 141 -11.65 -7.46 14.93
N LEU A 142 -10.92 -7.71 16.02
CA LEU A 142 -9.46 -7.65 16.05
C LEU A 142 -8.81 -8.64 15.10
N ILE A 143 -9.36 -9.85 14.95
CA ILE A 143 -8.87 -10.84 13.98
C ILE A 143 -9.02 -10.30 12.55
N PHE A 144 -10.22 -9.83 12.19
CA PHE A 144 -10.46 -9.27 10.85
C PHE A 144 -9.63 -8.01 10.60
N ARG A 145 -9.51 -7.14 11.61
CA ARG A 145 -8.72 -5.90 11.55
C ARG A 145 -7.25 -6.18 11.34
N THR A 146 -6.70 -7.13 12.08
CA THR A 146 -5.30 -7.56 11.93
C THR A 146 -5.07 -8.24 10.58
N LEU A 147 -5.97 -9.12 10.14
CA LEU A 147 -5.88 -9.77 8.83
C LEU A 147 -5.92 -8.73 7.69
N GLY A 148 -6.84 -7.79 7.77
CA GLY A 148 -6.97 -6.68 6.84
C GLY A 148 -5.68 -5.87 6.76
N LEU A 149 -5.23 -5.37 7.90
CA LEU A 149 -4.06 -4.51 8.04
C LEU A 149 -2.75 -5.20 7.61
N VAL A 150 -2.52 -6.45 8.02
CA VAL A 150 -1.21 -7.11 7.86
C VAL A 150 -1.11 -7.96 6.60
N ALA A 151 -2.20 -8.60 6.16
CA ALA A 151 -2.14 -9.57 5.06
C ALA A 151 -2.81 -9.07 3.78
N ILE A 152 -3.88 -8.29 3.89
CA ILE A 152 -4.71 -7.90 2.73
C ILE A 152 -4.24 -6.57 2.15
N VAL A 153 -4.20 -5.52 2.97
CA VAL A 153 -3.83 -4.16 2.55
C VAL A 153 -2.47 -4.13 1.85
N PRO A 154 -1.39 -4.72 2.39
CA PRO A 154 -0.09 -4.71 1.74
C PRO A 154 -0.11 -5.33 0.34
N VAL A 155 -0.91 -6.38 0.14
CA VAL A 155 -1.01 -7.05 -1.16
C VAL A 155 -1.74 -6.17 -2.17
N ILE A 156 -2.95 -5.72 -1.84
CA ILE A 156 -3.79 -4.97 -2.79
C ILE A 156 -3.19 -3.59 -3.09
N GLU A 157 -2.59 -2.95 -2.10
CA GLU A 157 -2.03 -1.61 -2.24
C GLU A 157 -0.72 -1.62 -3.04
N GLU A 158 0.20 -2.56 -2.77
CA GLU A 158 1.43 -2.63 -3.56
C GLU A 158 1.18 -3.08 -5.00
N LEU A 159 0.21 -4.00 -5.21
CA LEU A 159 -0.22 -4.36 -6.56
C LEU A 159 -0.85 -3.17 -7.31
N PHE A 160 -1.63 -2.34 -6.62
CA PHE A 160 -2.19 -1.14 -7.25
C PHE A 160 -1.12 -0.07 -7.48
N MET A 161 -0.42 0.37 -6.43
CA MET A 161 0.46 1.52 -6.44
C MET A 161 1.81 1.26 -7.11
N ARG A 162 2.46 0.13 -6.80
CA ARG A 162 3.86 -0.17 -7.18
C ARG A 162 3.97 -1.18 -8.29
N ASP A 163 2.87 -1.85 -8.62
CA ASP A 163 2.81 -2.73 -9.77
C ASP A 163 2.02 -2.11 -10.95
N PHE A 164 0.75 -1.75 -10.75
CA PHE A 164 -0.08 -1.20 -11.83
C PHE A 164 0.25 0.27 -12.15
N ILE A 165 0.12 1.20 -11.19
CA ILE A 165 0.24 2.65 -11.43
C ILE A 165 1.62 3.02 -11.98
N LEU A 166 2.70 2.48 -11.40
CA LEU A 166 4.07 2.76 -11.86
C LEU A 166 4.27 2.38 -13.33
N ARG A 167 3.73 1.24 -13.76
CA ARG A 167 3.83 0.76 -15.14
C ARG A 167 2.92 1.53 -16.08
N TYR A 168 1.66 1.72 -15.69
CA TYR A 168 0.64 2.38 -16.51
C TYR A 168 0.94 3.85 -16.81
N VAL A 169 1.49 4.58 -15.83
CA VAL A 169 1.94 5.97 -16.05
C VAL A 169 3.23 6.01 -16.88
N THR A 170 4.03 4.95 -16.85
CA THR A 170 5.25 4.86 -17.68
C THR A 170 4.89 4.60 -19.14
N ASP A 171 3.99 3.66 -19.41
CA ASP A 171 3.50 3.32 -20.75
C ASP A 171 2.11 2.67 -20.65
N PRO A 172 1.09 3.09 -21.43
CA PRO A 172 -0.24 2.47 -21.41
C PRO A 172 -0.25 0.98 -21.76
N ASP A 173 0.73 0.48 -22.51
CA ASP A 173 0.96 -0.95 -22.73
C ASP A 173 1.83 -1.53 -21.59
N TRP A 174 1.35 -1.28 -20.38
CA TRP A 174 2.10 -1.31 -19.12
C TRP A 174 2.71 -2.67 -18.77
N GLN A 175 2.14 -3.77 -19.27
CA GLN A 175 2.61 -5.10 -18.91
C GLN A 175 3.91 -5.50 -19.58
N LYS A 176 4.34 -4.77 -20.62
CA LYS A 176 5.70 -4.90 -21.17
C LYS A 176 6.77 -4.26 -20.28
N ILE A 177 6.36 -3.44 -19.31
CA ILE A 177 7.25 -2.76 -18.38
C ILE A 177 7.40 -3.65 -17.15
N ALA A 178 8.63 -3.87 -16.69
CA ALA A 178 8.86 -4.53 -15.42
C ALA A 178 8.48 -3.58 -14.26
N PRO A 179 7.95 -4.07 -13.12
CA PRO A 179 7.47 -3.19 -12.04
C PRO A 179 8.52 -2.21 -11.50
N TRP A 180 9.81 -2.55 -11.57
CA TRP A 180 10.94 -1.71 -11.14
C TRP A 180 11.51 -0.78 -12.23
N ALA A 181 11.03 -0.89 -13.48
CA ALA A 181 11.54 -0.16 -14.64
C ALA A 181 10.71 1.10 -14.96
N PHE A 182 10.19 1.76 -13.92
CA PHE A 182 9.33 2.94 -14.03
C PHE A 182 10.13 4.24 -14.23
N ASN A 183 9.55 5.17 -14.98
CA ASN A 183 10.13 6.49 -15.22
C ASN A 183 9.94 7.44 -14.01
N PRO A 184 10.63 8.61 -13.98
CA PRO A 184 10.50 9.56 -12.87
C PRO A 184 9.08 10.10 -12.68
N THR A 185 8.33 10.35 -13.76
CA THR A 185 6.95 10.83 -13.69
C THR A 185 6.05 9.84 -12.97
N ALA A 186 6.16 8.55 -13.30
CA ALA A 186 5.43 7.48 -12.64
C ALA A 186 5.79 7.39 -11.15
N ALA A 187 7.06 7.56 -10.79
CA ALA A 187 7.50 7.61 -9.40
C ALA A 187 6.81 8.74 -8.62
N VAL A 188 6.76 9.95 -9.19
CA VAL A 188 6.11 11.11 -8.58
C VAL A 188 4.60 10.91 -8.46
N VAL A 189 3.94 10.38 -9.49
CA VAL A 189 2.50 10.11 -9.46
C VAL A 189 2.15 9.04 -8.42
N SER A 190 2.85 7.90 -8.42
CA SER A 190 2.63 6.83 -7.45
C SER A 190 2.88 7.30 -6.01
N LEU A 191 3.97 8.06 -5.78
CA LEU A 191 4.27 8.63 -4.47
C LEU A 191 3.20 9.63 -4.03
N GLY A 192 2.78 10.54 -4.92
CA GLY A 192 1.75 11.54 -4.64
C GLY A 192 0.41 10.90 -4.31
N LEU A 193 -0.02 9.88 -5.07
CA LEU A 193 -1.25 9.14 -4.79
C LEU A 193 -1.19 8.40 -3.46
N PHE A 194 -0.06 7.76 -3.15
CA PHE A 194 0.15 7.09 -1.87
C PHE A 194 0.08 8.08 -0.71
N VAL A 195 0.82 9.20 -0.78
CA VAL A 195 0.79 10.25 0.26
C VAL A 195 -0.60 10.85 0.43
N ALA A 196 -1.31 11.12 -0.66
CA ALA A 196 -2.66 11.68 -0.61
C ALA A 196 -3.69 10.72 0.04
N GLY A 197 -3.42 9.42 0.06
CA GLY A 197 -4.26 8.43 0.73
C GLY A 197 -4.06 8.36 2.26
N HIS A 198 -3.07 9.08 2.81
CA HIS A 198 -2.67 8.97 4.21
C HIS A 198 -2.79 10.32 4.93
N PRO A 199 -3.56 10.39 6.04
CA PRO A 199 -3.52 11.55 6.94
C PRO A 199 -2.11 11.84 7.46
N GLU A 200 -1.33 10.79 7.70
CA GLU A 200 0.07 10.84 8.10
C GLU A 200 1.01 11.11 6.91
N TRP A 201 0.77 12.22 6.22
CA TRP A 201 1.39 12.54 4.92
C TRP A 201 2.92 12.51 4.95
N PHE A 202 3.55 12.93 6.06
CA PHE A 202 5.01 13.01 6.14
C PHE A 202 5.65 11.61 6.35
N PRO A 203 5.23 10.79 7.32
CA PRO A 203 5.61 9.38 7.36
C PRO A 203 5.32 8.62 6.06
N ALA A 204 4.16 8.85 5.44
CA ALA A 204 3.79 8.23 4.17
C ALA A 204 4.75 8.63 3.03
N LEU A 205 5.20 9.89 2.98
CA LEU A 205 6.17 10.36 2.00
C LEU A 205 7.51 9.63 2.14
N LEU A 206 8.05 9.55 3.36
CA LEU A 206 9.31 8.87 3.65
C LEU A 206 9.22 7.37 3.33
N CYS A 207 8.12 6.75 3.75
CA CYS A 207 7.82 5.35 3.47
C CYS A 207 7.74 5.08 1.95
N GLY A 208 7.00 5.90 1.21
CA GLY A 208 6.84 5.75 -0.23
C GLY A 208 8.17 5.89 -0.99
N ILE A 209 9.03 6.84 -0.60
CA ILE A 209 10.39 6.97 -1.17
C ILE A 209 11.21 5.71 -0.89
N LEU A 210 11.18 5.22 0.35
CA LEU A 210 11.94 4.04 0.77
C LEU A 210 11.50 2.77 0.04
N TRP A 211 10.18 2.60 -0.18
CA TRP A 211 9.65 1.48 -0.95
C TRP A 211 9.91 1.60 -2.46
N LEU A 212 9.89 2.81 -3.04
CA LEU A 212 10.36 2.99 -4.43
C LEU A 212 11.84 2.58 -4.59
N TRP A 213 12.68 2.92 -3.61
CA TRP A 213 14.07 2.46 -3.57
C TRP A 213 14.15 0.94 -3.41
N LEU A 214 13.41 0.36 -2.47
CA LEU A 214 13.39 -1.09 -2.22
C LEU A 214 12.94 -1.84 -3.48
N LEU A 215 11.95 -1.34 -4.23
CA LEU A 215 11.50 -1.93 -5.48
C LEU A 215 12.60 -1.97 -6.53
N ARG A 216 13.29 -0.84 -6.75
CA ARG A 216 14.42 -0.76 -7.70
C ARG A 216 15.58 -1.67 -7.30
N LYS A 217 15.88 -1.74 -6.00
CA LYS A 217 16.98 -2.55 -5.47
C LYS A 217 16.69 -4.05 -5.52
N SER A 218 15.48 -4.45 -5.11
CA SER A 218 15.09 -5.85 -4.98
C SER A 218 14.55 -6.46 -6.27
N LYS A 219 14.02 -5.63 -7.18
CA LYS A 219 13.29 -6.06 -8.38
C LYS A 219 12.19 -7.06 -8.03
N SER A 220 11.46 -6.82 -6.94
CA SER A 220 10.44 -7.74 -6.42
C SER A 220 9.29 -6.98 -5.78
N VAL A 221 8.07 -7.17 -6.29
CA VAL A 221 6.84 -6.64 -5.66
C VAL A 221 6.61 -7.34 -4.32
N SER A 222 6.87 -8.64 -4.23
CA SER A 222 6.77 -9.40 -2.97
C SER A 222 7.68 -8.89 -1.86
N ALA A 223 8.85 -8.31 -2.19
CA ALA A 223 9.69 -7.65 -1.19
C ALA A 223 8.99 -6.43 -0.56
N LEU A 224 8.26 -5.65 -1.36
CA LEU A 224 7.44 -4.55 -0.84
C LEU A 224 6.30 -5.05 0.03
N VAL A 225 5.56 -6.06 -0.44
CA VAL A 225 4.46 -6.66 0.32
C VAL A 225 4.93 -7.15 1.68
N ILE A 226 6.10 -7.81 1.76
CA ILE A 226 6.70 -8.24 3.02
C ILE A 226 7.05 -7.03 3.90
N SER A 227 7.72 -6.03 3.34
CA SER A 227 8.12 -4.83 4.10
C SER A 227 6.92 -4.08 4.67
N HIS A 228 5.88 -3.91 3.85
CA HIS A 228 4.62 -3.29 4.21
C HIS A 228 3.87 -4.12 5.26
N ALA A 229 3.75 -5.44 5.08
CA ALA A 229 3.14 -6.32 6.08
C ALA A 229 3.85 -6.25 7.44
N VAL A 230 5.19 -6.18 7.45
CA VAL A 230 5.96 -6.02 8.69
C VAL A 230 5.72 -4.65 9.32
N ALA A 231 5.69 -3.58 8.53
CA ALA A 231 5.41 -2.24 9.03
C ALA A 231 4.04 -2.18 9.73
N ASN A 232 3.03 -2.72 9.06
CA ASN A 232 1.65 -2.78 9.53
C ASN A 232 1.48 -3.70 10.74
N LEU A 233 2.19 -4.83 10.78
CA LEU A 233 2.22 -5.69 11.96
C LEU A 233 2.81 -4.96 13.16
N GLY A 234 3.90 -4.22 12.97
CA GLY A 234 4.51 -3.41 14.01
C GLY A 234 3.56 -2.33 14.56
N LEU A 235 2.84 -1.63 13.67
CA LEU A 235 1.81 -0.66 14.06
C LEU A 235 0.66 -1.32 14.83
N GLY A 236 0.15 -2.46 14.36
CA GLY A 236 -0.92 -3.19 15.04
C GLY A 236 -0.50 -3.71 16.42
N VAL A 237 0.72 -4.24 16.55
CA VAL A 237 1.29 -4.67 17.85
C VAL A 237 1.44 -3.48 18.79
N TYR A 238 1.95 -2.35 18.30
CA TYR A 238 2.06 -1.12 19.09
C TYR A 238 0.69 -0.70 19.63
N SER A 239 -0.33 -0.59 18.78
CA SER A 239 -1.68 -0.20 19.19
C SER A 239 -2.28 -1.10 20.25
N VAL A 240 -2.15 -2.42 20.10
CA VAL A 240 -2.66 -3.38 21.09
C VAL A 240 -1.89 -3.27 22.41
N ALA A 241 -0.57 -3.05 22.36
CA ALA A 241 0.27 -2.98 23.56
C ALA A 241 0.10 -1.68 24.34
N THR A 242 -0.15 -0.55 23.67
CA THR A 242 -0.28 0.77 24.31
C THR A 242 -1.73 1.17 24.57
N GLY A 243 -2.70 0.53 23.90
CA GLY A 243 -4.08 0.99 23.86
C GLY A 243 -4.28 2.22 22.96
N ASP A 244 -3.27 2.61 22.18
CA ASP A 244 -3.38 3.70 21.20
C ASP A 244 -3.89 3.16 19.87
N TRP A 245 -5.21 3.18 19.70
CA TRP A 245 -5.90 2.61 18.55
C TRP A 245 -5.79 3.44 17.26
N ARG A 246 -5.11 4.60 17.29
CA ARG A 246 -4.97 5.45 16.10
C ARG A 246 -4.19 4.78 14.96
N PHE A 247 -3.27 3.87 15.28
CA PHE A 247 -2.48 3.14 14.28
C PHE A 247 -3.08 1.81 13.83
N LEU A 248 -4.12 1.32 14.53
CA LEU A 248 -4.83 0.09 14.18
C LEU A 248 -5.89 0.38 13.13
#